data_AF-A0A7Z9VFH2-F1
#
_entry.id   AF-A0A7Z9VFH2-F1
#
_cell.length_a   1.000
_cell.length_b   1.000
_cell.length_c   1.000
_cell.angle_alpha   90.00
_cell.angle_beta   90.00
_cell.angle_gamma   90.00
#
_symmetry.space_group_name_H-M   'P 1'
#
loop_
_entity.id
_entity.type
_entity.pdbx_description
1 polymer ?
#
loop_
_entity_poly.entity_id
_entity_poly.type
_entity_poly.pdbx_seq_one_letter_code
_entity_poly.pdbx_strand_id
1 'polypeptide(L)'
;MFTLLWTGVVQGIGFGFFYVPLTVLSFATLDHRYRTEAAGMFNLCRNVGSSVAISVLVGLVIRYTQINHAELAGMVSLYSPMIGAADYPHMWSLAEPPGRAALNSEVSRQAATIAYLNDFKLMTIVSVLAIPLPLLFRKQVLGKDASASR
;
A
#
# COMPACT_ATOMS: atom_id res chain seq x y z
N MET A 1 -17.59 -5.44 -9.93
CA MET A 1 -17.96 -5.81 -8.53
C MET A 1 -17.26 -7.10 -8.09
N PHE A 2 -17.41 -8.21 -8.82
CA PHE A 2 -16.80 -9.51 -8.47
C PHE A 2 -15.29 -9.44 -8.21
N THR A 3 -14.52 -8.74 -9.06
CA THR A 3 -13.06 -8.60 -8.90
C THR A 3 -12.66 -7.97 -7.56
N LEU A 4 -13.34 -6.89 -7.14
CA LEU A 4 -13.05 -6.21 -5.88
C LEU A 4 -13.35 -7.09 -4.66
N LEU A 5 -14.47 -7.83 -4.73
CA LEU A 5 -14.85 -8.77 -3.67
C LEU A 5 -13.83 -9.91 -3.57
N TRP A 6 -13.46 -10.50 -4.70
CA TRP A 6 -12.50 -11.59 -4.75
C TRP A 6 -11.12 -11.15 -4.23
N THR A 7 -10.61 -9.99 -4.66
CA THR A 7 -9.34 -9.46 -4.16
C THR A 7 -9.39 -9.18 -2.65
N GLY A 8 -10.51 -8.64 -2.15
CA GLY A 8 -10.70 -8.39 -0.72
C GLY A 8 -10.73 -9.69 0.10
N VAL A 9 -11.40 -10.73 -0.40
CA VAL A 9 -11.43 -12.06 0.24
C VAL A 9 -10.03 -12.66 0.31
N VAL A 10 -9.30 -12.68 -0.81
CA VAL A 10 -7.94 -13.23 -0.86
C VAL A 10 -7.00 -12.47 0.08
N GLN A 11 -7.10 -11.13 0.11
CA GLN A 11 -6.30 -10.29 1.01
C GLN A 11 -6.66 -10.54 2.48
N GLY A 12 -7.95 -10.66 2.81
CA GLY A 12 -8.42 -10.95 4.17
C GLY A 12 -7.95 -12.31 4.68
N ILE A 13 -8.00 -13.34 3.83
CA ILE A 13 -7.46 -14.67 4.13
C ILE A 13 -5.96 -14.59 4.40
N GLY A 14 -5.19 -13.95 3.50
CA GLY A 14 -3.75 -13.78 3.66
C GLY A 14 -3.37 -13.05 4.94
N PHE A 15 -4.09 -11.98 5.27
CA PHE A 15 -3.88 -11.23 6.50
C PHE A 15 -4.18 -12.07 7.74
N GLY A 16 -5.27 -12.84 7.76
CA GLY A 16 -5.61 -13.73 8.87
C GLY A 16 -4.54 -14.79 9.15
N PHE A 17 -4.04 -15.44 8.09
CA PHE A 17 -2.96 -16.44 8.18
C PHE A 17 -1.64 -15.86 8.68
N PHE A 18 -1.35 -14.59 8.40
CA PHE A 18 -0.12 -13.95 8.88
C PHE A 18 -0.27 -13.39 10.30
N TYR A 19 -1.38 -12.69 10.56
CA TYR A 19 -1.56 -11.93 11.79
C TYR A 19 -1.70 -12.82 13.03
N VAL A 20 -2.48 -13.90 12.95
CA VAL A 20 -2.73 -14.80 14.08
C VAL A 20 -1.44 -15.42 14.64
N PRO A 21 -0.60 -16.13 13.85
CA PRO A 21 0.63 -16.72 14.36
C PRO A 21 1.65 -15.66 14.81
N LEU A 22 1.68 -14.49 14.16
CA LEU A 22 2.55 -13.39 14.56
C LEU A 22 2.19 -12.89 15.96
N THR A 23 0.90 -12.72 16.26
CA THR A 23 0.44 -12.31 17.60
C THR A 23 0.77 -13.39 18.63
N VAL A 24 0.52 -14.67 18.33
CA VAL A 24 0.87 -15.77 19.24
C VAL A 24 2.36 -15.79 19.54
N LEU A 25 3.21 -15.64 18.51
CA LEU A 25 4.66 -15.64 18.66
C LEU A 25 5.16 -14.45 19.50
N SER A 26 4.51 -13.29 19.37
CA SER A 26 4.85 -12.07 20.14
C SER A 26 4.67 -12.25 21.65
N PHE A 27 3.76 -13.14 22.08
CA PHE A 27 3.49 -13.42 23.49
C PHE A 27 4.02 -14.78 23.96
N ALA A 28 4.59 -15.59 23.06
CA ALA A 28 4.99 -16.97 23.36
C ALA A 28 6.08 -17.07 24.43
N THR A 29 7.00 -16.10 24.50
CA THR A 29 8.12 -16.07 25.45
C THR A 29 7.84 -15.21 26.69
N LEU A 30 6.62 -14.67 26.81
CA LEU A 30 6.27 -13.72 27.87
C LEU A 30 5.48 -14.40 29.00
N ASP A 31 5.89 -14.17 30.24
CA ASP A 31 5.18 -14.61 31.44
C ASP A 31 3.72 -14.11 31.42
N HIS A 32 2.80 -14.96 31.87
CA HIS A 32 1.36 -14.67 31.96
C HIS A 32 1.06 -13.34 32.66
N ARG A 33 1.83 -12.97 33.69
CA ARG A 33 1.60 -11.74 34.45
C ARG A 33 1.74 -10.47 33.61
N TYR A 34 2.59 -10.47 32.58
CA TYR A 34 2.87 -9.27 31.76
C TYR A 34 2.03 -9.21 30.48
N ARG A 35 1.22 -10.23 30.18
CA ARG A 35 0.47 -10.30 28.91
C ARG A 35 -0.51 -9.15 28.71
N THR A 36 -1.17 -8.69 29.78
CA THR A 36 -2.13 -7.58 29.69
C THR A 36 -1.45 -6.26 29.30
N GLU A 37 -0.33 -5.93 29.94
CA GLU A 37 0.44 -4.72 29.63
C GLU A 37 1.07 -4.81 28.24
N ALA A 38 1.65 -5.96 27.90
CA ALA A 38 2.25 -6.19 26.59
C ALA A 38 1.22 -6.14 25.45
N ALA A 39 -0.03 -6.56 25.67
CA ALA A 39 -1.11 -6.40 24.70
C ALA A 39 -1.43 -4.92 24.41
N GLY A 40 -1.36 -4.06 25.44
CA GLY A 40 -1.45 -2.61 25.28
C GLY A 40 -0.32 -2.05 24.41
N MET A 41 0.93 -2.42 24.72
CA MET A 41 2.10 -2.00 23.93
C MET A 41 2.05 -2.53 22.48
N PHE A 42 1.65 -3.78 22.27
CA PHE A 42 1.52 -4.37 20.94
C PHE A 42 0.54 -3.58 20.07
N ASN A 43 -0.62 -3.23 20.62
CA ASN A 43 -1.61 -2.41 19.91
C ASN A 43 -1.10 -1.00 19.62
N LEU A 44 -0.39 -0.38 20.57
CA LEU A 44 0.23 0.92 20.37
C LEU A 44 1.26 0.88 19.22
N CYS A 45 2.20 -0.06 19.27
CA CYS A 45 3.19 -0.26 18.21
C CYS A 45 2.52 -0.53 16.85
N ARG A 46 1.47 -1.35 16.82
CA ARG A 46 0.70 -1.64 15.60
C ARG A 46 0.03 -0.39 15.05
N ASN A 47 -0.65 0.39 15.89
CA ASN A 47 -1.35 1.61 15.46
C ASN A 47 -0.36 2.67 14.99
N VAL A 48 0.73 2.90 15.74
CA VAL A 48 1.78 3.86 15.34
C VAL A 48 2.44 3.42 14.03
N GLY A 49 2.83 2.15 13.90
CA GLY A 49 3.41 1.62 12.68
C GLY A 49 2.47 1.76 11.48
N SER A 50 1.18 1.46 11.66
CA SER A 50 0.16 1.66 10.62
C SER A 50 0.03 3.13 10.24
N SER A 51 -0.03 4.05 11.20
CA SER A 51 -0.16 5.49 10.93
C SER A 51 1.05 6.04 10.17
N VAL A 52 2.26 5.63 10.55
CA VAL A 52 3.49 6.03 9.84
C VAL A 52 3.47 5.49 8.41
N ALA A 53 3.14 4.21 8.23
CA ALA A 53 3.07 3.60 6.91
C ALA A 53 2.05 4.33 6.01
N ILE A 54 0.82 4.55 6.50
CA ILE A 54 -0.22 5.28 5.76
C ILE A 54 0.25 6.69 5.41
N SER A 55 0.87 7.42 6.35
CA SER A 55 1.34 8.79 6.10
C SER A 55 2.38 8.85 5.00
N VAL A 56 3.33 7.91 4.99
CA VAL A 56 4.36 7.82 3.95
C VAL A 56 3.72 7.52 2.60
N LEU A 57 2.87 6.50 2.53
CA LEU A 57 2.21 6.07 1.28
C LEU A 57 1.35 7.19 0.68
N VAL A 58 0.54 7.88 1.50
CA VAL A 58 -0.25 9.04 1.07
C VAL A 58 0.65 10.17 0.59
N GLY A 59 1.74 10.47 1.30
CA GLY A 59 2.72 11.46 0.86
C GLY A 59 3.35 11.12 -0.48
N LEU A 60 3.68 9.84 -0.72
CA LEU A 60 4.20 9.36 -1.99
C LEU A 60 3.16 9.48 -3.11
N VAL A 61 1.91 9.10 -2.87
CA VAL A 61 0.83 9.26 -3.87
C VAL A 61 0.66 10.72 -4.26
N ILE A 62 0.62 11.65 -3.29
CA ILE A 62 0.52 13.09 -3.56
C ILE A 62 1.70 13.54 -4.42
N ARG A 63 2.93 13.20 -4.02
CA ARG A 63 4.15 13.59 -4.73
C ARG A 63 4.19 13.04 -6.15
N TYR A 64 3.95 11.74 -6.33
CA TYR A 64 4.00 11.11 -7.64
C TYR A 64 2.84 11.52 -8.53
N THR A 65 1.67 11.84 -7.99
CA THR A 65 0.57 12.40 -8.79
C THR A 65 1.00 13.73 -9.41
N GLN A 66 1.68 14.60 -8.67
CA GLN A 66 2.17 15.87 -9.21
C GLN A 66 3.27 15.68 -10.27
N ILE A 67 4.22 14.77 -10.02
CA ILE A 67 5.28 14.43 -10.98
C ILE A 67 4.68 13.88 -12.28
N ASN A 68 3.82 12.86 -12.17
CA ASN A 68 3.17 12.23 -13.32
C ASN A 68 2.28 13.23 -14.07
N HIS A 69 1.60 14.13 -13.35
CA HIS A 69 0.78 15.18 -13.98
C HIS A 69 1.65 16.13 -14.79
N ALA A 70 2.79 16.57 -14.26
CA ALA A 70 3.71 17.44 -15.00
C ALA A 70 4.29 16.76 -16.25
N GLU A 71 4.66 15.47 -16.16
CA GLU A 71 5.14 14.69 -17.29
C GLU A 71 4.07 14.51 -18.37
N LEU A 72 2.86 14.07 -17.98
CA LEU A 72 1.75 13.85 -18.91
C LEU A 72 1.24 15.16 -19.52
N ALA A 73 1.13 16.24 -18.74
CA ALA A 73 0.75 17.56 -19.24
C ALA A 73 1.78 18.10 -20.24
N GLY A 74 3.07 17.80 -20.05
CA GLY A 74 4.13 18.11 -21.01
C GLY A 74 3.97 17.40 -22.36
N MET A 75 3.43 16.18 -22.35
CA MET A 75 3.12 15.41 -23.58
C MET A 75 1.82 15.88 -24.26
N VAL A 76 0.85 16.36 -23.48
CA VAL A 76 -0.44 16.90 -23.94
C VAL A 76 -0.32 18.43 -24.13
N SER A 77 0.54 18.84 -25.06
CA SER A 77 0.75 20.25 -25.42
C SER A 77 0.32 20.49 -26.87
N LEU A 78 -0.11 21.72 -27.20
CA LEU A 78 -0.44 22.15 -28.57
C LEU A 78 0.71 21.94 -29.56
N TYR A 79 1.95 21.87 -29.06
CA TYR A 79 3.15 21.63 -29.86
C TYR A 79 3.49 20.14 -30.04
N SER A 80 2.69 19.24 -29.45
CA SER A 80 2.88 17.80 -29.59
C SER A 80 2.33 17.33 -30.93
N PRO A 81 3.14 16.68 -31.79
CA PRO A 81 2.70 16.22 -33.10
C PRO A 81 1.56 15.20 -33.03
N MET A 82 1.36 14.55 -31.88
CA MET A 82 0.28 13.61 -31.63
C MET A 82 -1.10 14.28 -31.56
N ILE A 83 -1.14 15.57 -31.17
CA ILE A 83 -2.39 16.32 -31.06
C ILE A 83 -2.74 17.04 -32.36
N GLY A 84 -1.74 17.56 -33.07
CA GLY A 84 -1.95 18.29 -34.33
C GLY A 84 -2.50 17.43 -35.49
N ALA A 85 -2.46 16.10 -35.38
CA ALA A 85 -2.88 15.16 -36.42
C ALA A 85 -4.23 14.48 -36.15
N ALA A 86 -4.83 14.66 -34.97
CA ALA A 86 -6.04 13.97 -34.57
C ALA A 86 -7.24 14.94 -34.51
N ASP A 87 -8.32 14.56 -35.18
CA ASP A 87 -9.60 15.27 -35.19
C ASP A 87 -10.30 15.03 -33.84
N TYR A 88 -9.90 15.77 -32.81
CA TYR A 88 -10.47 15.60 -31.47
C TYR A 88 -11.88 16.17 -31.41
N PRO A 89 -12.81 15.52 -30.68
CA PRO A 89 -14.11 16.10 -30.38
C PRO A 89 -13.95 17.49 -29.75
N HIS A 90 -14.83 18.45 -30.05
CA HIS A 90 -14.80 19.82 -29.49
C HIS A 90 -14.60 19.85 -27.97
N MET A 91 -15.13 18.86 -27.25
CA MET A 91 -14.98 18.71 -25.80
C MET A 91 -13.52 18.59 -25.32
N TRP A 92 -12.59 18.19 -26.19
CA TRP A 92 -11.16 17.98 -25.90
C TRP A 92 -10.29 18.93 -26.74
N SER A 93 -10.89 19.99 -27.31
CA SER A 93 -10.16 21.01 -28.05
C SER A 93 -9.25 21.81 -27.14
N LEU A 94 -7.95 21.83 -27.43
CA LEU A 94 -6.98 22.68 -26.73
C LEU A 94 -7.12 24.17 -27.09
N ALA A 95 -7.84 24.50 -28.17
CA ALA A 95 -8.09 25.88 -28.56
C ALA A 95 -9.14 26.56 -27.65
N GLU A 96 -10.01 25.78 -27.02
CA GLU A 96 -11.12 26.29 -26.22
C GLU A 96 -10.85 26.10 -24.71
N PRO A 97 -11.14 27.09 -23.86
CA PRO A 97 -10.97 26.96 -22.40
C PRO A 97 -11.67 25.73 -21.78
N PRO A 98 -12.91 25.36 -22.16
CA PRO A 98 -13.57 24.15 -21.64
C PRO A 98 -12.84 22.86 -22.01
N GLY A 99 -12.33 22.74 -23.24
CA GLY A 99 -11.62 21.55 -23.70
C GLY A 99 -10.26 21.36 -23.02
N ARG A 100 -9.55 22.46 -22.74
CA ARG A 100 -8.34 22.45 -21.92
C ARG A 100 -8.61 21.99 -20.50
N ALA A 101 -9.71 22.42 -19.88
CA ALA A 101 -10.08 22.01 -18.53
C ALA A 101 -10.45 20.51 -18.48
N ALA A 102 -11.17 19.99 -19.49
CA ALA A 102 -11.50 18.58 -19.61
C ALA A 102 -10.26 17.69 -19.81
N LEU A 103 -9.30 18.13 -20.64
CA LEU A 103 -8.03 17.42 -20.79
C LEU A 103 -7.20 17.44 -19.52
N ASN A 104 -7.12 18.59 -18.84
CA ASN A 104 -6.38 18.69 -17.58
C ASN A 104 -6.94 17.77 -16.49
N SER A 105 -8.26 17.62 -16.41
CA SER A 105 -8.89 16.72 -15.45
C SER A 105 -8.58 15.24 -15.78
N GLU A 106 -8.58 14.86 -17.06
CA GLU A 106 -8.20 13.51 -17.48
C GLU A 106 -6.72 13.23 -17.25
N VAL A 107 -5.82 14.18 -17.55
CA VAL A 107 -4.39 14.07 -17.24
C VAL A 107 -4.18 13.89 -15.73
N SER A 108 -4.91 14.65 -14.90
CA SER A 108 -4.88 14.50 -13.44
C SER A 108 -5.36 13.12 -12.99
N ARG A 109 -6.43 12.60 -13.59
CA ARG A 109 -6.97 11.27 -13.29
C ARG A 109 -5.97 10.16 -13.63
N GLN A 110 -5.32 10.26 -14.78
CA GLN A 110 -4.30 9.29 -15.21
C GLN A 110 -3.05 9.38 -14.34
N ALA A 111 -2.59 10.59 -14.03
CA ALA A 111 -1.44 10.82 -13.14
C ALA A 111 -1.65 10.19 -11.76
N ALA A 112 -2.84 10.36 -11.17
CA ALA A 112 -3.22 9.74 -9.91
C ALA A 112 -3.28 8.22 -10.02
N THR A 113 -3.84 7.68 -11.11
CA THR A 113 -3.89 6.23 -11.36
C THR A 113 -2.50 5.61 -11.40
N ILE A 114 -1.54 6.23 -12.09
CA ILE A 114 -0.15 5.78 -12.13
C ILE A 114 0.49 5.85 -10.74
N ALA A 115 0.21 6.92 -9.98
CA ALA A 115 0.72 7.06 -8.61
C ALA A 115 0.21 5.93 -7.69
N TYR A 116 -1.08 5.59 -7.75
CA TYR A 116 -1.62 4.45 -7.01
C TYR A 116 -1.01 3.11 -7.43
N LEU A 117 -0.78 2.89 -8.72
CA LEU A 117 -0.12 1.67 -9.21
C LEU A 117 1.31 1.55 -8.67
N ASN A 118 2.05 2.65 -8.59
CA ASN A 118 3.39 2.67 -7.98
C ASN A 118 3.32 2.32 -6.49
N ASP A 119 2.31 2.83 -5.78
CA ASP A 119 2.11 2.54 -4.36
C ASP A 119 1.76 1.06 -4.11
N PHE A 120 0.89 0.47 -4.94
CA PHE A 120 0.60 -0.97 -4.89
C PHE A 120 1.83 -1.85 -5.14
N LYS A 121 2.71 -1.44 -6.07
CA LYS A 121 3.98 -2.14 -6.31
C LYS A 121 4.89 -2.05 -5.08
N LEU A 122 5.01 -0.87 -4.48
CA LEU A 122 5.78 -0.68 -3.25
C LEU A 122 5.24 -1.55 -2.10
N MET A 123 3.93 -1.53 -1.87
CA MET A 123 3.27 -2.39 -0.87
C MET A 123 3.53 -3.87 -1.11
N THR A 124 3.52 -4.31 -2.38
CA THR A 124 3.81 -5.70 -2.75
C THR A 124 5.25 -6.05 -2.40
N ILE A 125 6.22 -5.21 -2.76
CA ILE A 125 7.64 -5.41 -2.46
C ILE A 125 7.85 -5.48 -0.94
N VAL A 126 7.31 -4.54 -0.18
CA VAL A 126 7.41 -4.51 1.29
C VAL A 126 6.80 -5.78 1.90
N SER A 127 5.64 -6.22 1.39
CA SER A 127 4.99 -7.44 1.86
C SER A 127 5.83 -8.68 1.59
N VAL A 128 6.41 -8.80 0.38
CA VAL A 128 7.30 -9.91 0.01
C VAL A 128 8.56 -9.92 0.87
N LEU A 129 9.16 -8.76 1.14
CA LEU A 129 10.30 -8.62 2.04
C LEU A 129 9.97 -8.97 3.50
N ALA A 130 8.70 -8.87 3.90
CA ALA A 130 8.25 -9.25 5.24
C ALA A 130 8.03 -10.76 5.43
N ILE A 131 7.83 -11.54 4.35
CA ILE A 131 7.64 -13.00 4.40
C ILE A 131 8.78 -13.74 5.12
N PRO A 132 10.08 -13.45 4.92
CA PRO A 132 11.15 -14.14 5.62
C PRO A 132 11.31 -13.72 7.09
N LEU A 133 10.77 -12.58 7.53
CA LEU A 133 10.98 -12.07 8.89
C LEU A 133 10.51 -13.06 9.98
N PRO A 134 9.32 -13.69 9.89
CA PRO A 134 8.90 -14.74 10.83
C PRO A 134 9.87 -15.92 10.95
N LEU A 135 10.59 -16.27 9.88
CA LEU A 135 11.57 -17.36 9.92
C LEU A 135 12.79 -17.01 10.78
N LEU A 136 13.13 -15.73 10.90
CA LEU A 136 14.22 -15.26 11.76
C LEU A 136 13.90 -15.46 13.25
N PHE A 137 12.62 -15.42 13.64
CA PHE A 137 12.18 -15.65 15.02
C PHE A 137 12.12 -17.14 15.40
N ARG A 138 12.47 -18.04 14.49
CA ARG A 138 12.33 -19.49 14.68
C ARG A 138 13.53 -20.10 15.40
N LYS A 139 13.69 -19.76 16.69
CA LYS A 139 14.52 -20.54 17.64
C LYS A 139 14.20 -20.17 19.09
N GLN A 140 13.11 -20.65 19.69
CA GLN A 140 13.02 -20.80 21.17
C GLN A 140 11.81 -21.52 21.79
N VAL A 141 10.95 -22.23 21.03
CA VAL A 141 9.88 -23.00 21.68
C VAL A 141 9.85 -24.44 21.17
N LEU A 142 10.77 -25.26 21.70
CA LEU A 142 10.56 -26.70 21.84
C LEU A 142 11.52 -27.24 22.92
N GLY A 143 10.95 -27.47 24.10
CA GLY A 143 11.45 -28.43 25.08
C GLY A 143 12.35 -27.89 26.20
N LYS A 144 11.74 -27.36 27.28
CA LYS A 144 12.40 -27.40 28.60
C LYS A 144 11.46 -27.45 29.80
N ASP A 145 10.34 -28.19 29.72
CA ASP A 145 9.48 -28.48 30.90
C ASP A 145 9.05 -29.95 30.97
N ALA A 146 9.97 -30.90 30.82
CA ALA A 146 9.66 -32.33 31.02
C ALA A 146 10.74 -33.15 31.76
N SER A 147 11.68 -32.52 32.49
CA SER A 147 12.70 -33.28 33.24
C SER A 147 13.29 -32.59 34.48
N ALA A 148 12.53 -31.78 35.21
CA ALA A 148 12.98 -31.26 36.53
C ALA A 148 11.95 -31.50 37.66
N SER A 149 11.08 -32.50 37.46
CA SER A 149 10.27 -33.11 38.51
C SER A 149 10.59 -34.60 38.48
N ARG A 150 11.70 -34.96 39.14
CA ARG A 150 12.04 -36.29 39.66
C ARG A 150 13.28 -36.15 40.53
#